data_AF-X1IMU1-F1
#
_entry.id   AF-X1IMU1-F1
#
_cell.length_a   1.000
_cell.length_b   1.000
_cell.length_c   1.000
_cell.angle_alpha   90.00
_cell.angle_beta   90.00
_cell.angle_gamma   90.00
#
_symmetry.space_group_name_H-M   'P 1'
#
loop_
_entity.id
_entity.type
_entity.pdbx_description
1 polymer ?
#
loop_
_entity_poly.entity_id
_entity_poly.type
_entity_poly.pdbx_seq_one_letter_code
_entity_poly.pdbx_strand_id
1 'polypeptide(L)'
;KIVPEEMKHGNKTLDNLKGEIIFDDVDFEYLKDKLILKNINLKIKSGEITPGQFVMFFGYINLAFGPFKFFSGIYRRYKRSVVAVKRFLKLRKIVPEEMKHGNKTLDNLKGEIIFDDVDFEYLKDKLILKNINLKIKSGETVALVGKSGVGKTTLAELIMGYYKPKEGRIFLDGSDISKLQLRWLRN
;
A
#
# COMPACT_ATOMS: atom_id res chain seq x y z
N LYS A 1 3.65 35.16 -66.74
CA LYS A 1 2.94 34.36 -67.77
C LYS A 1 2.30 33.19 -67.02
N ILE A 2 0.99 33.05 -66.82
CA ILE A 2 -0.21 33.71 -67.39
C ILE A 2 -1.25 33.70 -66.26
N VAL A 3 -1.91 34.83 -66.04
CA VAL A 3 -3.16 34.96 -65.28
C VAL A 3 -4.30 34.76 -66.29
N PRO A 4 -5.38 34.03 -65.98
CA PRO A 4 -6.66 34.25 -66.64
C PRO A 4 -7.66 34.78 -65.60
N GLU A 5 -8.02 36.07 -65.68
CA GLU A 5 -9.12 36.65 -66.47
C GLU A 5 -10.49 36.41 -65.85
N GLU A 6 -11.07 37.51 -65.38
CA GLU A 6 -12.29 37.63 -64.62
C GLU A 6 -13.55 37.28 -65.42
N MET A 7 -14.57 36.88 -64.65
CA MET A 7 -15.98 37.29 -64.79
C MET A 7 -16.49 37.58 -66.21
N LYS A 8 -17.27 36.65 -66.77
CA LYS A 8 -18.38 37.00 -67.65
C LYS A 8 -19.68 36.36 -67.17
N HIS A 9 -20.62 37.26 -66.91
CA HIS A 9 -22.03 37.12 -66.55
C HIS A 9 -22.71 35.76 -66.78
N GLY A 10 -23.35 35.28 -65.71
CA GLY A 10 -24.43 34.33 -65.74
C GLY A 10 -25.20 34.39 -64.43
N ASN A 11 -26.09 35.38 -64.30
CA ASN A 11 -27.11 35.44 -63.27
C ASN A 11 -27.87 34.11 -63.21
N LYS A 12 -27.67 33.30 -62.17
CA LYS A 12 -28.62 32.28 -61.72
C LYS A 12 -28.22 31.72 -60.36
N THR A 13 -29.17 31.86 -59.44
CA THR A 13 -29.39 31.01 -58.25
C THR A 13 -28.43 31.23 -57.07
N LEU A 14 -28.88 32.11 -56.18
CA LEU A 14 -28.32 32.49 -54.88
C LEU A 14 -28.56 31.47 -53.75
N ASP A 15 -28.89 30.19 -54.02
CA ASP A 15 -29.50 29.36 -52.96
C ASP A 15 -28.94 27.95 -52.73
N ASN A 16 -27.85 27.52 -53.36
CA ASN A 16 -27.32 26.18 -53.07
C ASN A 16 -25.81 26.10 -53.22
N LEU A 17 -25.09 26.36 -52.13
CA LEU A 17 -23.76 25.80 -51.83
C LEU A 17 -23.47 26.05 -50.34
N LYS A 18 -24.10 25.23 -49.49
CA LYS A 18 -23.50 24.85 -48.19
C LYS A 18 -22.24 24.05 -48.50
N GLY A 19 -21.18 24.73 -48.91
CA GLY A 19 -19.84 24.17 -48.98
C GLY A 19 -19.18 24.39 -47.64
N GLU A 20 -19.15 23.35 -46.80
CA GLU A 20 -18.19 23.28 -45.70
C GLU A 20 -16.80 23.55 -46.28
N ILE A 21 -16.16 24.64 -45.86
CA ILE A 21 -14.73 24.79 -46.03
C ILE A 21 -14.11 23.78 -45.06
N ILE A 22 -13.87 22.57 -45.56
CA ILE A 22 -13.03 21.59 -44.90
C ILE A 22 -11.62 22.19 -44.92
N PHE A 23 -11.22 22.81 -43.81
CA PHE A 23 -9.81 23.05 -43.54
C PHE A 23 -9.21 21.67 -43.30
N ASP A 24 -8.72 21.04 -44.38
CA ASP A 24 -7.88 19.85 -44.27
C ASP A 24 -6.81 20.12 -43.20
N ASP A 25 -6.72 19.20 -42.24
CA ASP A 25 -5.89 19.25 -41.04
C ASP A 25 -4.56 19.95 -41.29
N VAL A 26 -4.55 21.25 -40.99
CA VAL A 26 -3.32 22.00 -40.91
C VAL A 26 -2.61 21.45 -39.69
N ASP A 27 -1.61 20.62 -39.91
CA ASP A 27 -0.77 20.10 -38.84
C ASP A 27 -0.10 21.29 -38.13
N PHE A 28 -0.74 21.71 -37.04
CA PHE A 28 -0.31 22.86 -36.25
C PHE A 28 1.07 22.62 -35.62
N GLU A 29 1.47 21.36 -35.46
CA GLU A 29 2.80 20.98 -34.99
C GLU A 29 3.82 21.22 -36.12
N TYR A 30 3.52 20.76 -37.33
CA TYR A 30 4.32 21.05 -38.53
C TYR A 30 4.43 22.55 -38.85
N LEU A 31 3.34 23.31 -38.73
CA LEU A 31 3.36 24.76 -38.95
C LEU A 31 4.13 25.51 -37.86
N LYS A 32 4.04 25.09 -36.59
CA LYS A 32 4.85 25.65 -35.50
C LYS A 32 6.33 25.39 -35.74
N ASP A 33 6.70 24.18 -36.12
CA ASP A 33 8.08 23.82 -36.43
C ASP A 33 8.62 24.63 -37.61
N LYS A 34 7.84 24.77 -38.69
CA LYS A 34 8.20 25.64 -39.82
C LYS A 34 8.36 27.10 -39.42
N LEU A 35 7.48 27.63 -38.57
CA LEU A 35 7.54 29.01 -38.12
C LEU A 35 8.78 29.26 -37.24
N ILE A 36 9.09 28.32 -36.35
CA ILE A 36 10.29 28.36 -35.50
C ILE A 36 11.55 28.36 -36.38
N LEU A 37 11.66 27.41 -37.31
CA LEU A 37 12.80 27.30 -38.23
C LEU A 37 12.95 28.54 -39.12
N LYS A 38 11.83 29.11 -39.60
CA LYS A 38 11.85 30.34 -40.41
C LYS A 38 12.39 31.52 -39.61
N ASN A 39 11.95 31.71 -38.37
CA ASN A 39 12.43 32.79 -37.51
C ASN A 39 13.91 32.64 -37.14
N ILE A 40 14.37 31.42 -36.88
CA ILE A 40 15.78 31.13 -36.60
C ILE A 40 16.63 31.47 -37.84
N ASN A 41 16.21 31.04 -39.03
CA ASN A 41 16.94 31.31 -40.27
C ASN A 41 17.05 32.82 -40.57
N LEU A 42 15.98 33.58 -40.31
CA LEU A 42 16.01 35.05 -40.45
C LEU A 42 17.01 35.69 -39.49
N LYS A 43 17.07 35.24 -38.23
CA LYS A 43 18.03 35.76 -37.24
C LYS A 43 19.48 35.35 -37.52
N ILE A 44 19.70 34.20 -38.15
CA ILE A 44 21.03 33.80 -38.62
C ILE A 44 21.46 34.70 -39.78
N LYS A 45 20.56 34.95 -40.73
CA LYS A 45 20.83 35.81 -41.89
C LYS A 45 21.03 37.29 -41.52
N SER A 46 20.36 37.79 -40.47
CA SER A 46 20.57 39.14 -39.95
C SER A 46 21.83 39.28 -39.09
N GLY A 47 22.53 38.17 -38.77
CA GLY A 47 23.72 38.15 -37.93
C GLY A 47 23.44 38.31 -36.42
N GLU A 48 22.17 38.35 -36.02
CA GLU A 48 21.76 38.45 -34.60
C GLU A 48 22.12 37.20 -33.79
N ILE A 49 22.12 36.03 -34.43
CA ILE A 49 22.56 34.77 -33.83
C ILE A 49 23.55 34.06 -34.76
N THR A 50 24.61 33.50 -34.19
CA THR A 50 25.51 32.62 -34.95
C THR A 50 24.94 31.20 -35.00
N PRO A 51 25.29 30.40 -36.03
CA PRO A 51 24.94 28.98 -36.06
C PRO A 51 25.41 28.22 -34.82
N GLY A 52 26.57 28.60 -34.25
CA GLY A 52 27.09 28.01 -33.01
C GLY A 52 26.21 28.30 -31.79
N GLN A 53 25.70 29.53 -31.65
CA GLN A 53 24.77 29.89 -30.57
C GLN A 53 23.45 29.12 -30.66
N PHE A 54 22.96 28.85 -31.88
CA PHE A 54 21.77 28.02 -32.07
C PHE A 54 21.99 26.57 -31.66
N VAL A 55 23.12 25.96 -32.05
CA VAL A 55 23.51 24.61 -31.62
C VAL A 55 23.66 24.53 -30.10
N MET A 56 24.26 25.54 -29.46
CA MET A 56 24.38 25.62 -28.00
C MET A 56 23.02 25.72 -27.31
N PHE A 57 22.12 26.57 -27.82
CA PHE A 57 20.76 26.69 -27.29
C PHE A 57 20.02 25.36 -27.32
N PHE A 58 20.08 24.64 -28.45
CA PHE A 58 19.46 23.32 -28.57
C PHE A 58 20.11 22.29 -27.63
N GLY A 59 21.43 22.34 -27.44
CA GLY A 59 22.15 21.54 -26.46
C GLY A 59 21.68 21.78 -25.02
N TYR A 60 21.51 23.05 -24.63
CA TYR A 60 21.01 23.40 -23.29
C TYR A 60 19.55 22.98 -23.07
N ILE A 61 18.71 23.05 -24.09
CA ILE A 61 17.34 22.53 -24.02
C ILE A 61 17.34 21.03 -23.72
N ASN A 62 18.17 20.26 -24.43
CA ASN A 62 18.27 18.81 -24.20
C ASN A 62 18.79 18.49 -22.79
N LEU A 63 19.77 19.25 -22.30
CA LEU A 63 20.28 19.14 -20.93
C LEU A 63 19.19 19.43 -19.90
N ALA A 64 18.33 20.41 -20.15
CA ALA A 64 17.22 20.76 -19.26
C ALA A 64 16.13 19.67 -19.20
N PHE A 65 15.85 18.97 -20.30
CA PHE A 65 14.82 17.92 -20.36
C PHE A 65 15.16 16.64 -19.57
N GLY A 66 16.43 16.32 -19.34
CA GLY A 66 16.85 15.17 -18.55
C GLY A 66 16.32 15.18 -17.09
N PRO A 67 16.58 16.25 -16.32
CA PRO A 67 16.01 16.45 -14.99
C PRO A 67 14.47 16.35 -14.92
N PHE A 68 13.76 16.86 -15.94
CA PHE A 68 12.29 16.75 -15.98
C PHE A 68 11.80 15.29 -15.99
N LYS A 69 12.47 14.40 -16.73
CA LYS A 69 12.17 12.95 -16.72
C LYS A 69 12.49 12.31 -15.37
N PHE A 70 13.54 12.79 -14.68
CA PHE A 70 13.93 12.31 -13.34
C PHE A 70 12.88 12.65 -12.26
N PHE A 71 12.25 13.83 -12.31
CA PHE A 71 11.22 14.24 -11.35
C PHE A 71 9.99 13.31 -11.33
N SER A 72 9.53 12.85 -12.50
CA SER A 72 8.44 11.86 -12.59
C SER A 72 8.81 10.54 -11.88
N GLY A 73 10.06 10.10 -12.03
CA GLY A 73 10.58 8.92 -11.35
C GLY A 73 10.76 9.09 -9.83
N ILE A 74 11.14 10.29 -9.37
CA ILE A 74 11.25 10.59 -7.93
C ILE A 74 9.87 10.58 -7.28
N TYR A 75 8.87 11.23 -7.88
CA TYR A 75 7.53 11.31 -7.29
C TYR A 75 6.92 9.91 -7.07
N ARG A 76 7.11 9.00 -8.04
CA ARG A 76 6.70 7.61 -7.90
C ARG A 76 7.45 6.88 -6.78
N ARG A 77 8.76 7.10 -6.63
CA ARG A 77 9.57 6.53 -5.55
C ARG A 77 9.13 7.06 -4.18
N TYR A 78 8.92 8.37 -4.06
CA TYR A 78 8.42 9.02 -2.85
C TYR A 78 7.13 8.39 -2.34
N LYS A 79 6.10 8.26 -3.21
CA LYS A 79 4.83 7.62 -2.80
C LYS A 79 5.01 6.20 -2.27
N ARG A 80 5.86 5.39 -2.92
CA ARG A 80 6.14 4.01 -2.48
C ARG A 80 6.81 3.98 -1.11
N SER A 81 7.80 4.85 -0.89
CA SER A 81 8.51 4.94 0.40
C SER A 81 7.56 5.35 1.53
N VAL A 82 6.66 6.31 1.30
CA VAL A 82 5.66 6.71 2.31
C VAL A 82 4.76 5.53 2.72
N VAL A 83 4.33 4.68 1.76
CA VAL A 83 3.54 3.49 2.07
C VAL A 83 4.34 2.46 2.88
N ALA A 84 5.60 2.23 2.51
CA ALA A 84 6.49 1.32 3.24
C ALA A 84 6.70 1.78 4.69
N VAL A 85 6.99 3.07 4.89
CA VAL A 85 7.14 3.66 6.23
C VAL A 85 5.85 3.52 7.05
N LYS A 86 4.68 3.79 6.46
CA LYS A 86 3.39 3.59 7.15
C LYS A 86 3.19 2.15 7.61
N ARG A 87 3.55 1.16 6.78
CA ARG A 87 3.48 -0.26 7.14
C ARG A 87 4.44 -0.60 8.28
N PHE A 88 5.68 -0.13 8.20
CA PHE A 88 6.67 -0.33 9.26
C PHE A 88 6.21 0.27 10.60
N LEU A 89 5.72 1.52 10.59
CA LEU A 89 5.19 2.17 11.78
C LEU A 89 3.97 1.43 12.35
N LYS A 90 3.16 0.79 11.50
CA LYS A 90 2.05 -0.07 11.95
C LYS A 90 2.56 -1.31 12.68
N LEU A 91 3.62 -1.95 12.18
CA LEU A 91 4.23 -3.11 12.85
C LEU A 91 4.81 -2.74 14.22
N ARG A 92 5.46 -1.58 14.34
CA ARG A 92 5.99 -1.09 15.64
C ARG A 92 4.90 -0.87 16.69
N LYS A 93 3.64 -0.67 16.28
CA LYS A 93 2.50 -0.51 17.20
C LYS A 93 1.91 -1.84 17.69
N ILE A 94 2.33 -2.97 17.13
CA ILE A 94 1.90 -4.28 17.61
C ILE A 94 2.59 -4.54 18.95
N VAL A 95 1.80 -4.69 20.01
CA VAL A 95 2.29 -4.96 21.36
C VAL A 95 2.89 -6.38 21.40
N PRO A 96 4.16 -6.55 21.83
CA PRO A 96 4.77 -7.87 22.01
C PRO A 96 3.93 -8.79 22.89
N GLU A 97 3.90 -10.10 22.60
CA GLU A 97 3.14 -11.07 23.39
C GLU A 97 3.54 -11.11 24.86
N GLU A 98 4.82 -10.85 25.15
CA GLU A 98 5.36 -10.76 26.51
C GLU A 98 4.67 -9.68 27.35
N MET A 99 4.32 -8.54 26.73
CA MET A 99 3.61 -7.44 27.42
C MET A 99 2.14 -7.74 27.70
N LYS A 100 1.60 -8.85 27.15
CA LYS A 100 0.24 -9.29 27.49
C LYS A 100 0.20 -10.06 28.81
N HIS A 101 1.34 -10.41 29.37
CA HIS A 101 1.47 -11.16 30.61
C HIS A 101 2.08 -10.29 31.71
N GLY A 102 1.87 -10.67 32.97
CA GLY A 102 2.52 -10.01 34.09
C GLY A 102 3.98 -10.43 34.25
N ASN A 103 4.61 -9.99 35.35
CA ASN A 103 6.01 -10.27 35.66
C ASN A 103 6.17 -11.21 36.86
N LYS A 104 5.08 -11.87 37.30
CA LYS A 104 5.12 -12.75 38.48
C LYS A 104 5.73 -14.10 38.12
N THR A 105 6.63 -14.61 38.95
CA THR A 105 7.09 -16.00 38.93
C THR A 105 6.57 -16.73 40.17
N LEU A 106 6.55 -18.07 40.14
CA LEU A 106 6.24 -18.88 41.32
C LEU A 106 7.53 -19.58 41.77
N ASP A 107 7.84 -19.49 43.07
CA ASP A 107 9.06 -20.08 43.61
C ASP A 107 8.96 -21.61 43.77
N ASN A 108 7.74 -22.11 43.99
CA ASN A 108 7.47 -23.53 44.18
C ASN A 108 6.28 -23.96 43.32
N LEU A 109 6.57 -24.57 42.18
CA LEU A 109 5.57 -25.05 41.22
C LEU A 109 5.10 -26.46 41.64
N LYS A 110 3.84 -26.57 42.05
CA LYS A 110 3.18 -27.85 42.32
C LYS A 110 2.47 -28.38 41.06
N GLY A 111 2.01 -27.50 40.17
CA GLY A 111 1.37 -27.89 38.91
C GLY A 111 -0.14 -28.16 39.01
N GLU A 112 -0.85 -27.57 39.98
CA GLU A 112 -2.32 -27.55 39.96
C GLU A 112 -2.80 -26.56 38.89
N ILE A 113 -3.73 -27.00 38.03
CA ILE A 113 -4.32 -26.18 36.98
C ILE A 113 -5.84 -26.11 37.17
N ILE A 114 -6.40 -24.91 37.11
CA ILE A 114 -7.85 -24.68 37.23
C ILE A 114 -8.32 -23.81 36.07
N PHE A 115 -9.28 -24.32 35.31
CA PHE A 115 -10.11 -23.55 34.39
C PHE A 115 -11.42 -23.21 35.09
N ASP A 116 -11.76 -21.93 35.11
CA ASP A 116 -12.92 -21.36 35.80
C ASP A 116 -13.76 -20.59 34.77
N ASP A 117 -14.90 -21.17 34.38
CA ASP A 117 -15.87 -20.68 33.39
C ASP A 117 -15.23 -20.19 32.08
N VAL A 118 -14.32 -20.99 31.50
CA VAL A 118 -13.50 -20.56 30.36
C VAL A 118 -14.23 -20.72 29.02
N ASP A 119 -14.39 -19.59 28.33
CA ASP A 119 -14.80 -19.49 26.93
C ASP A 119 -13.62 -19.07 26.05
N PHE A 120 -13.51 -19.66 24.85
CA PHE A 120 -12.44 -19.31 23.94
C PHE A 120 -12.84 -19.35 22.46
N GLU A 121 -12.35 -18.39 21.68
CA GLU A 121 -12.49 -18.30 20.24
C GLU A 121 -11.19 -17.81 19.57
N TYR A 122 -10.80 -18.43 18.44
CA TYR A 122 -9.68 -17.92 17.62
C TYR A 122 -10.11 -16.75 16.73
N LEU A 123 -11.35 -16.83 16.22
CA LEU A 123 -11.97 -15.82 15.38
C LEU A 123 -13.20 -15.32 16.10
N LYS A 124 -13.45 -14.02 15.98
CA LYS A 124 -14.62 -13.40 16.61
C LYS A 124 -15.90 -14.17 16.27
N ASP A 125 -16.72 -14.39 17.29
CA ASP A 125 -18.05 -15.02 17.19
C ASP A 125 -18.02 -16.52 16.82
N LYS A 126 -16.87 -17.19 16.95
CA LYS A 126 -16.72 -18.64 16.74
C LYS A 126 -16.05 -19.32 17.94
N LEU A 127 -16.85 -19.59 18.97
CA LEU A 127 -16.43 -20.30 20.17
C LEU A 127 -15.98 -21.74 19.85
N ILE A 128 -14.76 -22.07 20.26
CA ILE A 128 -14.15 -23.41 20.21
C ILE A 128 -14.33 -24.12 21.55
N LEU A 129 -14.12 -23.38 22.65
CA LEU A 129 -14.36 -23.85 24.00
C LEU A 129 -15.49 -23.02 24.60
N LYS A 130 -16.40 -23.70 25.31
CA LYS A 130 -17.56 -23.10 25.95
C LYS A 130 -17.68 -23.63 27.36
N ASN A 131 -17.72 -22.73 28.33
CA ASN A 131 -17.92 -22.96 29.74
C ASN A 131 -17.07 -24.12 30.28
N ILE A 132 -15.76 -24.05 30.02
CA ILE A 132 -14.83 -25.08 30.49
C ILE A 132 -14.51 -24.84 31.96
N ASN A 133 -14.98 -25.78 32.79
CA ASN A 133 -14.62 -25.90 34.19
C ASN A 133 -13.86 -27.22 34.39
N LEU A 134 -12.56 -27.11 34.66
CA LEU A 134 -11.66 -28.25 34.78
C LEU A 134 -10.64 -27.99 35.88
N LYS A 135 -10.49 -28.95 36.79
CA LYS A 135 -9.46 -28.93 37.83
C LYS A 135 -8.55 -30.14 37.66
N ILE A 136 -7.26 -29.87 37.50
CA ILE A 136 -6.18 -30.86 37.43
C ILE A 136 -5.33 -30.67 38.68
N LYS A 137 -5.24 -31.70 39.52
CA LYS A 137 -4.47 -31.65 40.76
C LYS A 137 -2.97 -31.80 40.47
N SER A 138 -2.15 -31.32 41.39
CA SER A 138 -0.70 -31.54 41.35
C SER A 138 -0.38 -33.03 41.27
N GLY A 139 0.47 -33.42 40.31
CA GLY A 139 0.85 -34.81 40.06
C GLY A 139 -0.21 -35.68 39.36
N GLU A 140 -1.36 -35.11 39.00
CA GLU A 140 -2.41 -35.82 38.28
C GLU A 140 -2.13 -35.86 36.77
N THR A 141 -2.27 -37.03 36.16
CA THR A 141 -2.18 -37.18 34.69
C THR A 141 -3.57 -37.26 34.11
N VAL A 142 -3.95 -36.25 33.31
CA VAL A 142 -5.25 -36.19 32.63
C VAL A 142 -5.07 -36.36 31.13
N ALA A 143 -5.80 -37.30 30.54
CA ALA A 143 -5.83 -37.51 29.10
C ALA A 143 -7.01 -36.76 28.45
N LEU A 144 -6.72 -35.85 27.51
CA LEU A 144 -7.75 -35.17 26.72
C LEU A 144 -8.12 -36.03 25.50
N VAL A 145 -9.33 -36.58 25.47
CA VAL A 145 -9.82 -37.47 24.38
C VAL A 145 -11.02 -36.87 23.64
N GLY A 146 -11.19 -37.25 22.37
CA GLY A 146 -12.37 -36.88 21.57
C GLY A 146 -12.07 -36.78 20.07
N LYS A 147 -13.05 -36.38 19.26
CA LYS A 147 -12.87 -36.17 17.81
C LYS A 147 -11.91 -35.01 17.50
N SER A 148 -11.37 -35.00 16.28
CA SER A 148 -10.58 -33.85 15.79
C SER A 148 -11.44 -32.58 15.81
N GLY A 149 -10.83 -31.44 16.18
CA GLY A 149 -11.50 -30.13 16.19
C GLY A 149 -12.32 -29.78 17.45
N VAL A 150 -12.36 -30.64 18.48
CA VAL A 150 -13.12 -30.38 19.73
C VAL A 150 -12.40 -29.42 20.70
N GLY A 151 -11.21 -28.91 20.35
CA GLY A 151 -10.48 -27.94 21.19
C GLY A 151 -9.45 -28.52 22.17
N LYS A 152 -9.03 -29.78 22.01
CA LYS A 152 -7.99 -30.40 22.87
C LYS A 152 -6.66 -29.64 22.83
N THR A 153 -6.14 -29.40 21.63
CA THR A 153 -4.90 -28.62 21.43
C THR A 153 -5.07 -27.21 21.99
N THR A 154 -6.25 -26.62 21.82
CA THR A 154 -6.60 -25.30 22.33
C THR A 154 -6.52 -25.22 23.85
N LEU A 155 -6.97 -26.24 24.60
CA LEU A 155 -6.81 -26.28 26.05
C LEU A 155 -5.33 -26.25 26.46
N ALA A 156 -4.48 -27.03 25.79
CA ALA A 156 -3.04 -27.02 26.04
C ALA A 156 -2.41 -25.65 25.70
N GLU A 157 -2.79 -25.05 24.57
CA GLU A 157 -2.33 -23.74 24.15
C GLU A 157 -2.68 -22.62 25.13
N LEU A 158 -3.85 -22.72 25.78
CA LEU A 158 -4.29 -21.79 26.82
C LEU A 158 -3.46 -21.92 28.11
N ILE A 159 -3.14 -23.15 28.54
CA ILE A 159 -2.26 -23.39 29.70
C ILE A 159 -0.86 -22.83 29.44
N MET A 160 -0.34 -22.99 28.22
CA MET A 160 0.96 -22.46 27.80
C MET A 160 0.97 -20.94 27.58
N GLY A 161 -0.17 -20.26 27.78
CA GLY A 161 -0.30 -18.81 27.62
C GLY A 161 -0.14 -18.32 26.18
N TYR A 162 -0.35 -19.18 25.16
CA TYR A 162 -0.34 -18.74 23.75
C TYR A 162 -1.54 -17.86 23.42
N TYR A 163 -2.67 -18.13 24.06
CA TYR A 163 -3.89 -17.35 23.91
C TYR A 163 -4.44 -16.95 25.27
N LYS A 164 -5.30 -15.94 25.25
CA LYS A 164 -6.11 -15.57 26.41
C LYS A 164 -7.54 -16.06 26.22
N PRO A 165 -8.19 -16.54 27.28
CA PRO A 165 -9.61 -16.84 27.21
C PRO A 165 -10.40 -15.56 26.88
N LYS A 166 -11.55 -15.74 26.20
CA LYS A 166 -12.49 -14.66 25.91
C LYS A 166 -13.22 -14.25 27.20
N GLU A 167 -13.67 -15.25 27.96
CA GLU A 167 -14.28 -15.12 29.29
C GLU A 167 -13.74 -16.20 30.22
N GLY A 168 -13.88 -16.00 31.52
CA GLY A 168 -13.31 -16.89 32.54
C GLY A 168 -11.82 -16.67 32.77
N ARG A 169 -11.23 -17.53 33.61
CA ARG A 169 -9.82 -17.45 34.01
C ARG A 169 -9.17 -18.82 34.12
N ILE A 170 -7.85 -18.83 33.97
CA ILE A 170 -7.04 -20.03 34.15
C ILE A 170 -6.01 -19.75 35.23
N PHE A 171 -5.89 -20.65 36.19
CA PHE A 171 -4.99 -20.54 37.32
C PHE A 171 -3.96 -21.67 37.28
N LEU A 172 -2.72 -21.32 37.62
CA LEU A 172 -1.63 -22.24 37.91
C LEU A 172 -1.22 -22.04 39.37
N ASP A 173 -1.37 -23.07 40.21
CA ASP A 173 -1.14 -23.03 41.65
C ASP A 173 -1.81 -21.81 42.34
N GLY A 174 -3.07 -21.57 41.98
CA GLY A 174 -3.88 -20.45 42.48
C GLY A 174 -3.52 -19.07 41.93
N SER A 175 -2.49 -18.96 41.07
CA SER A 175 -2.14 -17.71 40.39
C SER A 175 -2.70 -17.65 38.98
N ASP A 176 -3.40 -16.57 38.65
CA ASP A 176 -3.90 -16.33 37.29
C ASP A 176 -2.73 -16.33 36.29
N ILE A 177 -2.81 -17.18 35.27
CA ILE A 177 -1.76 -17.35 34.25
C ILE A 177 -1.44 -16.03 33.56
N SER A 178 -2.43 -15.15 33.36
CA SER A 178 -2.22 -13.84 32.73
C SER A 178 -1.31 -12.91 33.52
N LYS A 179 -1.10 -13.18 34.82
CA LYS A 179 -0.20 -12.40 35.69
C LYS A 179 1.22 -12.98 35.75
N LEU A 180 1.42 -14.19 35.25
CA LEU A 180 2.71 -14.89 35.29
C LEU A 180 3.61 -14.43 34.15
N GLN A 181 4.92 -14.41 34.39
CA GLN A 181 5.91 -14.11 33.37
C GLN A 181 5.94 -15.20 32.30
N LEU A 182 5.66 -14.83 31.05
CA LEU A 182 5.50 -15.77 29.93
C LEU A 182 6.75 -16.64 29.67
N ARG A 183 7.94 -16.06 29.79
CA ARG A 183 9.21 -16.81 29.64
C ARG A 183 9.40 -17.85 30.73
N TRP A 184 8.96 -17.54 31.95
CA TRP A 184 9.05 -18.45 33.08
C TRP A 184 8.00 -19.57 32.95
N LEU A 185 6.79 -19.25 32.50
CA LEU A 185 5.70 -20.23 32.31
C LEU A 185 6.05 -21.32 31.29
N ARG A 186 6.92 -21.03 30.32
CA ARG A 186 7.25 -21.91 29.18
C ARG A 186 8.62 -22.59 29.29
N ASN A 187 9.37 -22.34 30.35
CA ASN A 187 10.67 -22.95 30.63
C ASN A 187 10.53 -24.09 31.64
#